data_AF-A0A3D4SZD9-F1
#
_entry.id   AF-A0A3D4SZD9-F1
#
_cell.length_a   1.000
_cell.length_b   1.000
_cell.length_c   1.000
_cell.angle_alpha   90.00
_cell.angle_beta   90.00
_cell.angle_gamma   90.00
#
_symmetry.space_group_name_H-M   'P 1'
#
loop_
_entity.id
_entity.type
_entity.pdbx_description
1 polymer ?
#
loop_
_entity_poly.entity_id
_entity_poly.type
_entity_poly.pdbx_seq_one_letter_code
_entity_poly.pdbx_strand_id
1 'polypeptide(L)'
;MYVTTPVETAVDLAELGHNRAELVDFLTRSYTGAKGNDILAEDMAAMPPRRRAAASRLLDGVVTGTASKLELRAVRAILAELGGTEVTVLVNAKVGGYRFDVVIPEARVLVEIDSYAYHAADGERRDSRTFAGDRWKANAATRRGWTVLRYADVCVDAVPDLVGEQVADTVRYNLAHRPRWRRDGLLRTDHPFWWWHPLFPAFR
;
A
#
# COMPACT_ATOMS: atom_id res chain seq x y z
N MET A 1 29.86 15.62 -2.14
CA MET A 1 28.89 16.19 -1.19
C MET A 1 27.94 15.06 -0.84
N TYR A 2 28.03 14.48 0.36
CA TYR A 2 27.10 13.44 0.78
C TYR A 2 25.77 14.10 1.12
N VAL A 3 24.74 13.82 0.34
CA VAL A 3 23.36 14.21 0.68
C VAL A 3 22.85 13.11 1.61
N THR A 4 22.52 13.46 2.85
CA THR A 4 21.91 12.52 3.80
C THR A 4 20.50 12.20 3.35
N THR A 5 20.12 10.92 3.39
CA THR A 5 18.75 10.49 3.09
C THR A 5 17.77 11.04 4.15
N PRO A 6 16.47 11.19 3.85
CA PRO A 6 15.50 11.65 4.84
C PRO A 6 15.49 10.80 6.12
N VAL A 7 15.59 9.48 6.01
CA VAL A 7 15.64 8.62 7.20
C VAL A 7 16.96 8.72 7.98
N GLU A 8 18.09 9.01 7.35
CA GLU A 8 19.32 9.38 8.08
C GLU A 8 19.15 10.71 8.82
N THR A 9 18.59 11.73 8.16
CA THR A 9 18.30 13.02 8.79
C THR A 9 17.38 12.85 10.00
N ALA A 10 16.35 12.01 9.91
CA ALA A 10 15.47 11.75 11.04
C ALA A 10 16.18 11.05 12.22
N VAL A 11 17.09 10.12 11.94
CA VAL A 11 17.93 9.48 12.97
C VAL A 11 18.83 10.51 13.65
N ASP A 12 19.49 11.38 12.88
CA ASP A 12 20.38 12.42 13.43
C ASP A 12 19.59 13.41 14.31
N LEU A 13 18.43 13.86 13.86
CA LEU A 13 17.57 14.75 14.63
C LEU A 13 17.01 14.08 15.90
N ALA A 14 16.71 12.78 15.86
CA ALA A 14 16.30 12.03 17.05
C ALA A 14 17.41 11.99 18.12
N GLU A 15 18.67 11.81 17.70
CA GLU A 15 19.83 11.82 18.60
C GLU A 15 20.07 13.21 19.21
N LEU A 16 19.68 14.28 18.50
CA LEU A 16 19.69 15.66 19.00
C LEU A 16 18.48 16.00 19.89
N GLY A 17 17.58 15.06 20.14
CA GLY A 17 16.44 15.23 21.06
C GLY A 17 15.20 15.87 20.45
N HIS A 18 15.08 15.88 19.12
CA HIS A 18 13.86 16.36 18.45
C HIS A 18 12.63 15.49 18.79
N ASN A 19 11.46 16.12 18.74
CA ASN A 19 10.21 15.46 19.09
C ASN A 19 9.86 14.35 18.08
N ARG A 20 9.54 13.15 18.58
CA ARG A 20 9.17 12.00 17.73
C ARG A 20 8.02 12.32 16.77
N ALA A 21 6.98 13.04 17.19
CA ALA A 21 5.85 13.38 16.33
C ALA A 21 6.28 14.23 15.13
N GLU A 22 7.19 15.19 15.32
CA GLU A 22 7.75 16.00 14.24
C GLU A 22 8.56 15.16 13.25
N LEU A 23 9.34 14.21 13.77
CA LEU A 23 10.12 13.28 12.95
C LEU A 23 9.24 12.32 12.15
N VAL A 24 8.16 11.82 12.76
CA VAL A 24 7.14 10.99 12.10
C VAL A 24 6.49 11.78 10.96
N ASP A 25 6.04 13.00 11.23
CA ASP A 25 5.43 13.86 10.21
C ASP A 25 6.41 14.21 9.08
N PHE A 26 7.70 14.38 9.40
CA PHE A 26 8.75 14.57 8.40
C PHE A 26 8.90 13.32 7.52
N LEU A 27 9.09 12.15 8.13
CA LEU A 27 9.25 10.87 7.41
C LEU A 27 8.04 10.53 6.54
N THR A 28 6.82 10.71 7.05
CA THR A 28 5.58 10.50 6.27
C THR A 28 5.54 11.41 5.04
N ARG A 29 5.99 12.67 5.15
CA ARG A 29 6.05 13.61 4.02
C ARG A 29 7.18 13.28 3.04
N SER A 30 8.33 12.84 3.54
CA SER A 30 9.50 12.50 2.74
C SER A 30 9.32 11.23 1.90
N TYR A 31 8.57 10.26 2.41
CA TYR A 31 8.33 8.97 1.74
C TYR A 31 6.88 8.84 1.26
N THR A 32 6.35 9.88 0.62
CA THR A 32 5.00 9.89 0.05
C THR A 32 4.92 9.22 -1.33
N GLY A 33 3.72 8.79 -1.72
CA GLY A 33 3.41 8.34 -3.07
C GLY A 33 3.87 6.93 -3.42
N ALA A 34 3.52 6.51 -4.63
CA ALA A 34 3.66 5.13 -5.10
C ALA A 34 5.08 4.56 -5.05
N LYS A 35 6.13 5.40 -5.04
CA LYS A 35 7.54 4.96 -4.91
C LYS A 35 8.11 5.21 -3.52
N GLY A 36 7.39 5.86 -2.61
CA GLY A 36 7.91 6.26 -1.29
C GLY A 36 8.46 5.08 -0.50
N ASN A 37 7.76 3.95 -0.49
CA ASN A 37 8.21 2.74 0.19
C ASN A 37 9.37 2.02 -0.52
N ASP A 38 9.45 2.13 -1.86
CA ASP A 38 10.56 1.60 -2.63
C ASP A 38 11.85 2.40 -2.30
N ILE A 39 11.75 3.74 -2.27
CA ILE A 39 12.86 4.64 -1.90
C ILE A 39 13.27 4.44 -0.43
N LEU A 40 12.31 4.34 0.50
CA LEU A 40 12.60 4.08 1.90
C LEU A 40 13.38 2.77 2.08
N ALA A 41 13.02 1.71 1.35
CA ALA A 41 13.73 0.44 1.40
C ALA A 41 15.17 0.58 0.88
N GLU A 42 15.38 1.34 -0.20
CA GLU A 42 16.71 1.64 -0.74
C GLU A 42 17.56 2.42 0.27
N ASP A 43 17.01 3.48 0.87
CA ASP A 43 17.68 4.28 1.89
C ASP A 43 18.06 3.43 3.12
N MET A 44 17.13 2.60 3.61
CA MET A 44 17.38 1.68 4.73
C MET A 44 18.46 0.64 4.41
N ALA A 45 18.50 0.14 3.17
CA ALA A 45 19.51 -0.82 2.73
C ALA A 45 20.92 -0.20 2.69
N ALA A 46 21.02 1.07 2.29
CA ALA A 46 22.27 1.82 2.22
C ALA A 46 22.88 2.13 3.61
N MET A 47 22.09 2.10 4.68
CA MET A 47 22.56 2.47 6.03
C MET A 47 23.44 1.42 6.72
N PRO A 48 24.37 1.85 7.61
CA PRO A 48 25.05 0.96 8.54
C PRO A 48 24.07 0.26 9.51
N PRO A 49 24.35 -0.98 9.96
CA PRO A 49 23.42 -1.78 10.77
C PRO A 49 22.90 -1.08 12.03
N ARG A 50 23.76 -0.35 12.76
CA ARG A 50 23.36 0.38 13.98
C ARG A 50 22.36 1.50 13.67
N ARG A 51 22.59 2.27 12.62
CA ARG A 51 21.68 3.35 12.20
C ARG A 51 20.37 2.78 11.68
N ARG A 52 20.42 1.68 10.93
CA ARG A 52 19.23 0.95 10.48
C ARG A 52 18.34 0.51 11.66
N ALA A 53 18.92 0.01 12.75
CA ALA A 53 18.14 -0.35 13.95
C ALA A 53 17.52 0.86 14.68
N ALA A 54 18.16 2.03 14.64
CA ALA A 54 17.56 3.27 15.14
C ALA A 54 16.42 3.75 14.23
N ALA A 55 16.65 3.74 12.92
CA ALA A 55 15.64 4.07 11.91
C ALA A 55 14.41 3.16 12.01
N SER A 56 14.58 1.84 12.18
CA SER A 56 13.46 0.91 12.36
C SER A 56 12.59 1.25 13.57
N ARG A 57 13.19 1.73 14.68
CA ARG A 57 12.43 2.17 15.87
C ARG A 57 11.68 3.48 15.63
N LEU A 58 12.26 4.39 14.85
CA LEU A 58 11.58 5.64 14.48
C LEU A 58 10.42 5.40 13.52
N LEU A 59 10.59 4.49 12.57
CA LEU A 59 9.60 4.11 11.56
C LEU A 59 8.47 3.23 12.12
N ASP A 60 8.59 2.73 13.35
CA ASP A 60 7.55 1.92 13.98
C ASP A 60 6.23 2.70 14.08
N GLY A 61 5.17 2.16 13.50
CA GLY A 61 3.86 2.81 13.38
C GLY A 61 3.80 4.02 12.44
N VAL A 62 4.85 4.33 11.69
CA VAL A 62 4.84 5.43 10.70
C VAL A 62 4.18 4.96 9.42
N VAL A 63 3.15 5.70 8.98
CA VAL A 63 2.53 5.45 7.68
C VAL A 63 3.35 6.15 6.60
N THR A 64 3.92 5.38 5.68
CA THR A 64 4.66 5.86 4.50
C THR A 64 4.07 5.28 3.21
N GLY A 65 4.35 5.93 2.09
CA GLY A 65 3.97 5.49 0.76
C GLY A 65 2.54 5.83 0.35
N THR A 66 1.70 6.42 1.20
CA THR A 66 0.37 6.93 0.81
C THR A 66 0.53 8.07 -0.20
N ALA A 67 -0.21 8.06 -1.30
CA ALA A 67 -0.19 9.11 -2.31
C ALA A 67 -1.21 10.23 -2.05
N SER A 68 -2.26 9.95 -1.27
CA SER A 68 -3.33 10.91 -0.98
C SER A 68 -3.69 10.98 0.52
N LYS A 69 -4.30 12.11 0.94
CA LYS A 69 -4.86 12.26 2.29
C LYS A 69 -5.93 11.21 2.58
N LEU A 70 -6.65 10.79 1.55
CA LEU A 70 -7.72 9.81 1.64
C LEU A 70 -7.19 8.40 1.87
N GLU A 71 -6.14 8.00 1.14
CA GLU A 71 -5.41 6.75 1.42
C GLU A 71 -4.88 6.73 2.85
N LEU A 72 -4.30 7.84 3.33
CA LEU A 72 -3.84 7.95 4.71
C LEU A 72 -4.99 7.79 5.71
N ARG A 73 -6.18 8.34 5.42
CA ARG A 73 -7.37 8.19 6.26
C ARG A 73 -7.83 6.74 6.35
N ALA A 74 -7.94 6.04 5.21
CA ALA A 74 -8.27 4.62 5.17
C ALA A 74 -7.25 3.77 5.94
N VAL A 75 -5.96 3.98 5.69
CA VAL A 75 -4.88 3.23 6.34
C VAL A 75 -4.93 3.41 7.86
N ARG A 76 -5.15 4.64 8.34
CA ARG A 76 -5.29 4.91 9.78
C ARG A 76 -6.49 4.19 10.40
N ALA A 77 -7.65 4.20 9.73
CA ALA A 77 -8.83 3.48 10.20
C ALA A 77 -8.59 1.97 10.26
N ILE A 78 -7.95 1.40 9.21
CA ILE A 78 -7.56 -0.02 9.17
C ILE A 78 -6.59 -0.36 10.31
N LEU A 79 -5.57 0.46 10.54
CA LEU A 79 -4.59 0.23 11.61
C LEU A 79 -5.22 0.30 13.01
N ALA A 80 -6.16 1.23 13.22
CA ALA A 80 -6.90 1.32 14.48
C ALA A 80 -7.70 0.03 14.76
N GLU A 81 -8.44 -0.46 13.77
CA GLU A 81 -9.25 -1.67 13.89
C GLU A 81 -8.43 -2.96 13.98
N LEU A 82 -7.25 -2.99 13.37
CA LEU A 82 -6.32 -4.12 13.45
C LEU A 82 -5.46 -4.11 14.72
N GLY A 83 -5.60 -3.12 15.60
CA GLY A 83 -4.87 -3.06 16.87
C GLY A 83 -4.93 -4.38 17.63
N GLY A 84 -3.77 -4.97 17.92
CA GLY A 84 -3.66 -6.28 18.60
C GLY A 84 -3.76 -7.51 17.70
N THR A 85 -3.98 -7.33 16.39
CA THR A 85 -3.90 -8.42 15.41
C THR A 85 -2.46 -8.54 14.89
N GLU A 86 -1.88 -9.73 14.96
CA GLU A 86 -0.50 -9.99 14.51
C GLU A 86 -0.43 -10.10 12.97
N VAL A 87 -0.48 -8.95 12.29
CA VAL A 87 -0.39 -8.85 10.83
C VAL A 87 0.44 -7.65 10.40
N THR A 88 1.00 -7.72 9.19
CA THR A 88 1.71 -6.61 8.57
C THR A 88 0.75 -5.85 7.66
N VAL A 89 0.73 -4.51 7.78
CA VAL A 89 -0.01 -3.63 6.87
C VAL A 89 0.99 -2.89 5.99
N LEU A 90 1.06 -3.26 4.71
CA LEU A 90 1.94 -2.64 3.74
C LEU A 90 1.12 -1.66 2.88
N VAL A 91 1.59 -0.42 2.78
CA VAL A 91 0.96 0.61 1.94
C VAL A 91 1.62 0.66 0.57
N ASN A 92 0.85 0.87 -0.49
CA ASN A 92 1.34 1.04 -1.85
C ASN A 92 2.30 -0.10 -2.27
N ALA A 93 2.01 -1.35 -1.91
CA ALA A 93 2.88 -2.51 -2.14
C ALA A 93 2.48 -3.30 -3.40
N LYS A 94 3.44 -4.01 -4.01
CA LYS A 94 3.19 -4.80 -5.23
C LYS A 94 2.84 -6.26 -4.93
N VAL A 95 1.78 -6.76 -5.57
CA VAL A 95 1.39 -8.17 -5.60
C VAL A 95 1.14 -8.59 -7.05
N GLY A 96 1.84 -9.63 -7.51
CA GLY A 96 1.68 -10.15 -8.88
C GLY A 96 2.00 -9.13 -9.98
N GLY A 97 2.86 -8.16 -9.70
CA GLY A 97 3.24 -7.08 -10.63
C GLY A 97 2.31 -5.86 -10.62
N TYR A 98 1.22 -5.89 -9.85
CA TYR A 98 0.30 -4.77 -9.65
C TYR A 98 0.52 -4.14 -8.28
N ARG A 99 0.42 -2.81 -8.17
CA ARG A 99 0.48 -2.08 -6.89
C ARG A 99 -0.90 -1.98 -6.28
N PHE A 100 -1.02 -2.18 -4.97
CA PHE A 100 -2.26 -2.04 -4.21
C PHE A 100 -2.08 -1.02 -3.08
N ASP A 101 -3.13 -0.28 -2.73
CA ASP A 101 -3.06 0.78 -1.72
C ASP A 101 -2.75 0.22 -0.34
N VAL A 102 -3.37 -0.93 0.00
CA VAL A 102 -3.03 -1.70 1.21
C VAL A 102 -2.89 -3.18 0.87
N VAL A 103 -1.86 -3.81 1.44
CA VAL A 103 -1.58 -5.25 1.35
C VAL A 103 -1.38 -5.79 2.76
N ILE A 104 -2.13 -6.85 3.10
CA ILE A 104 -2.02 -7.58 4.36
C ILE A 104 -1.67 -9.04 4.02
N PRO A 105 -0.37 -9.37 3.92
CA PRO A 105 0.10 -10.63 3.36
C PRO A 105 -0.38 -11.87 4.11
N GLU A 106 -0.35 -11.83 5.44
CA GLU A 106 -0.66 -12.96 6.32
C GLU A 106 -2.12 -13.42 6.11
N ALA A 107 -3.04 -12.46 5.98
CA ALA A 107 -4.46 -12.73 5.72
C ALA A 107 -4.81 -12.81 4.22
N ARG A 108 -3.84 -12.57 3.33
CA ARG A 108 -4.03 -12.41 1.88
C ARG A 108 -5.16 -11.42 1.52
N VAL A 109 -5.17 -10.26 2.17
CA VAL A 109 -6.12 -9.16 1.88
C VAL A 109 -5.42 -8.05 1.11
N LEU A 110 -6.11 -7.55 0.08
CA LEU A 110 -5.71 -6.37 -0.70
C LEU A 110 -6.84 -5.35 -0.63
N VAL A 111 -6.50 -4.08 -0.46
CA VAL A 111 -7.46 -2.96 -0.51
C VAL A 111 -7.08 -2.01 -1.62
N GLU A 112 -8.09 -1.56 -2.36
CA GLU A 112 -8.01 -0.52 -3.39
C GLU A 112 -9.01 0.59 -3.09
N ILE A 113 -8.57 1.83 -3.25
CA ILE A 113 -9.36 3.04 -3.13
C ILE A 113 -9.47 3.64 -4.54
N ASP A 114 -10.59 3.41 -5.20
CA ASP A 114 -10.85 3.89 -6.57
C ASP A 114 -11.35 5.34 -6.50
N SER A 115 -10.52 6.28 -6.95
CA SER A 115 -10.91 7.68 -7.09
C SER A 115 -11.78 7.87 -8.33
N TYR A 116 -13.04 7.45 -8.24
CA TYR A 116 -13.98 7.60 -9.35
C TYR A 116 -14.40 9.07 -9.55
N ALA A 117 -14.49 9.86 -8.47
CA ALA A 117 -15.03 11.22 -8.52
C ALA A 117 -14.08 12.23 -9.18
N TYR A 118 -12.77 12.09 -8.98
CA TYR A 118 -11.79 13.03 -9.56
C TYR A 118 -11.69 12.96 -11.08
N HIS A 119 -11.98 11.81 -11.70
CA HIS A 119 -11.98 11.71 -13.16
C HIS A 119 -13.28 12.26 -13.79
N ALA A 120 -14.41 12.24 -13.09
CA ALA A 120 -15.67 12.76 -13.63
C ALA A 120 -15.76 14.29 -13.59
N ALA A 121 -15.12 14.94 -12.61
CA ALA A 121 -15.19 16.39 -12.40
C ALA A 121 -14.48 17.21 -13.49
N ASP A 122 -13.38 16.69 -14.05
CA ASP A 122 -12.61 17.37 -15.11
C ASP A 122 -13.09 17.01 -16.53
N GLY A 123 -14.18 16.25 -16.67
CA GLY A 123 -14.72 15.83 -17.97
C GLY A 123 -13.84 14.79 -18.70
N GLU A 124 -12.73 14.36 -18.12
CA GLU A 124 -11.92 13.26 -18.62
C GLU A 124 -12.64 11.93 -18.37
N ARG A 125 -13.29 11.40 -19.42
CA ARG A 125 -13.76 10.02 -19.40
C ARG A 125 -12.63 9.13 -18.91
N ARG A 126 -12.86 8.38 -17.83
CA ARG A 126 -11.96 7.32 -17.36
C ARG A 126 -11.47 6.53 -18.58
N ASP A 127 -10.17 6.58 -18.84
CA ASP A 127 -9.59 5.89 -19.99
C ASP A 127 -10.03 4.41 -19.93
N SER A 128 -10.57 3.93 -21.06
CA SER A 128 -10.96 2.53 -21.26
C SER A 128 -9.85 1.55 -20.83
N ARG A 129 -8.59 1.97 -20.98
CA ARG A 129 -7.42 1.21 -20.52
C ARG A 129 -7.34 1.11 -19.01
N THR A 130 -7.56 2.19 -18.28
CA THR A 130 -7.54 2.20 -16.80
C THR A 130 -8.68 1.33 -16.26
N PHE A 131 -9.87 1.45 -16.83
CA PHE A 131 -11.00 0.58 -16.46
C PHE A 131 -10.69 -0.90 -16.70
N ALA A 132 -10.23 -1.27 -17.90
CA ALA A 132 -9.88 -2.64 -18.22
C ALA A 132 -8.72 -3.16 -17.35
N GLY A 133 -7.71 -2.31 -17.10
CA GLY A 133 -6.55 -2.62 -16.27
C GLY A 133 -6.96 -3.00 -14.85
N ASP A 134 -7.90 -2.27 -14.25
CA ASP A 134 -8.41 -2.58 -12.92
C ASP A 134 -9.15 -3.90 -12.85
N ARG A 135 -9.93 -4.25 -13.89
CA ARG A 135 -10.59 -5.57 -13.98
C ARG A 135 -9.56 -6.69 -14.10
N TRP A 136 -8.51 -6.51 -14.89
CA TRP A 136 -7.44 -7.49 -15.00
C TRP A 136 -6.63 -7.63 -13.71
N LYS A 137 -6.31 -6.52 -13.05
CA LYS A 137 -5.66 -6.49 -11.73
C LYS A 137 -6.49 -7.26 -10.68
N ALA A 138 -7.80 -7.03 -10.66
CA ALA A 138 -8.74 -7.75 -9.80
C ALA A 138 -8.69 -9.26 -9.99
N ASN A 139 -8.78 -9.68 -11.24
CA ASN A 139 -8.79 -11.08 -11.63
C ASN A 139 -7.46 -11.75 -11.28
N ALA A 140 -6.35 -11.08 -11.58
CA ALA A 140 -5.01 -11.57 -11.28
C ALA A 140 -4.76 -11.78 -9.78
N ALA A 141 -5.29 -10.90 -8.93
CA ALA A 141 -5.24 -11.06 -7.46
C ALA A 141 -6.15 -12.18 -6.97
N THR A 142 -7.40 -12.21 -7.44
CA THR A 142 -8.39 -13.26 -7.08
C THR A 142 -7.88 -14.65 -7.44
N ARG A 143 -7.32 -14.80 -8.65
CA ARG A 143 -6.76 -16.08 -9.11
C ARG A 143 -5.52 -16.52 -8.33
N ARG A 144 -4.83 -15.56 -7.71
CA ARG A 144 -3.76 -15.78 -6.72
C ARG A 144 -4.28 -15.97 -5.30
N GLY A 145 -5.58 -16.15 -5.09
CA GLY A 145 -6.16 -16.43 -3.78
C GLY A 145 -6.15 -15.25 -2.81
N TRP A 146 -6.07 -14.03 -3.31
CA TRP A 146 -6.24 -12.82 -2.49
C TRP A 146 -7.73 -12.44 -2.40
N THR A 147 -8.15 -11.96 -1.24
CA THR A 147 -9.42 -11.22 -1.11
C THR A 147 -9.11 -9.79 -1.49
N VAL A 148 -9.85 -9.24 -2.45
CA VAL A 148 -9.67 -7.85 -2.87
C VAL A 148 -10.91 -7.06 -2.47
N LEU A 149 -10.73 -6.10 -1.57
CA LEU A 149 -11.75 -5.13 -1.18
C LEU A 149 -11.51 -3.85 -1.98
N ARG A 150 -12.58 -3.28 -2.54
CA ARG A 150 -12.53 -2.03 -3.31
C ARG A 150 -13.50 -1.04 -2.71
N TYR A 151 -13.01 0.15 -2.43
CA TYR A 151 -13.81 1.25 -1.92
C TYR A 151 -13.74 2.42 -2.88
N ALA A 152 -14.86 3.08 -3.13
CA ALA A 152 -14.83 4.37 -3.78
C ALA A 152 -14.26 5.41 -2.82
N ASP A 153 -13.52 6.38 -3.35
CA ASP A 153 -12.98 7.50 -2.59
C ASP A 153 -14.04 8.19 -1.70
N VAL A 154 -15.21 8.47 -2.26
CA VAL A 154 -16.34 9.08 -1.53
C VAL A 154 -16.81 8.26 -0.32
N CYS A 155 -16.69 6.93 -0.37
CA CYS A 155 -17.07 6.07 0.75
C CYS A 155 -16.00 6.09 1.85
N VAL A 156 -14.73 6.08 1.46
CA VAL A 156 -13.62 6.20 2.42
C VAL A 156 -13.69 7.54 3.16
N ASP A 157 -14.09 8.60 2.48
CA ASP A 157 -14.20 9.91 3.11
C ASP A 157 -15.39 10.01 4.06
N ALA A 158 -16.54 9.47 3.64
CA ALA A 158 -17.78 9.52 4.40
C ALA A 158 -17.81 8.59 5.61
N VAL A 159 -17.27 7.37 5.49
CA VAL A 159 -17.38 6.30 6.50
C VAL A 159 -16.07 5.53 6.69
N PRO A 160 -14.94 6.19 7.01
CA PRO A 160 -13.63 5.55 7.12
C PRO A 160 -13.60 4.43 8.17
N ASP A 161 -14.32 4.59 9.28
CA ASP A 161 -14.32 3.62 10.38
C ASP A 161 -15.00 2.31 9.97
N LEU A 162 -16.13 2.38 9.23
CA LEU A 162 -16.80 1.19 8.69
C LEU A 162 -15.96 0.49 7.61
N VAL A 163 -15.17 1.24 6.85
CA VAL A 163 -14.18 0.67 5.92
C VAL A 163 -13.12 -0.08 6.71
N GLY A 164 -12.57 0.52 7.76
CA GLY A 164 -11.61 -0.11 8.67
C GLY A 164 -12.17 -1.39 9.29
N GLU A 165 -13.40 -1.35 9.80
CA GLU A 165 -14.10 -2.48 10.43
C GLU A 165 -14.24 -3.64 9.45
N GLN A 166 -14.74 -3.38 8.23
CA GLN A 166 -14.91 -4.42 7.22
C GLN A 166 -13.57 -5.05 6.79
N VAL A 167 -12.52 -4.23 6.66
CA VAL A 167 -11.17 -4.74 6.35
C VAL A 167 -10.67 -5.62 7.49
N ALA A 168 -10.80 -5.18 8.75
CA ALA A 168 -10.34 -5.92 9.91
C ALA A 168 -11.12 -7.24 10.11
N ASP A 169 -12.44 -7.23 9.94
CA ASP A 169 -13.26 -8.44 9.96
C ASP A 169 -12.83 -9.43 8.88
N THR A 170 -12.63 -8.94 7.64
CA THR A 170 -12.14 -9.76 6.52
C THR A 170 -10.76 -10.37 6.83
N VAL A 171 -9.86 -9.61 7.47
CA VAL A 171 -8.55 -10.08 7.91
C VAL A 171 -8.70 -11.20 8.94
N ARG A 172 -9.46 -10.97 10.02
CA ARG A 172 -9.66 -11.97 11.08
C ARG A 172 -10.34 -13.23 10.54
N TYR A 173 -11.35 -13.09 9.69
CA TYR A 173 -12.01 -14.21 9.03
C TYR A 173 -11.02 -15.04 8.21
N ASN A 174 -10.19 -14.38 7.41
CA ASN A 174 -9.20 -15.06 6.57
C ASN A 174 -8.12 -15.77 7.40
N LEU A 175 -7.63 -15.14 8.47
CA LEU A 175 -6.65 -15.77 9.37
C LEU A 175 -7.21 -17.05 9.99
N ALA A 176 -8.50 -17.07 10.36
CA ALA A 176 -9.14 -18.22 10.99
C ALA A 176 -9.55 -19.32 9.99
N HIS A 177 -9.93 -18.97 8.76
CA HIS A 177 -10.64 -19.91 7.88
C HIS A 177 -9.95 -20.19 6.55
N ARG A 178 -8.90 -19.47 6.16
CA ARG A 178 -8.34 -19.69 4.83
C ARG A 178 -7.57 -21.00 4.71
N PRO A 179 -7.91 -21.85 3.73
CA PRO A 179 -7.05 -22.96 3.38
C PRO A 179 -5.76 -22.43 2.76
N ARG A 180 -4.68 -23.21 2.87
CA ARG A 180 -3.43 -22.92 2.16
C ARG A 180 -3.72 -22.86 0.66
N TRP A 181 -3.72 -21.65 0.09
CA TRP A 181 -3.87 -21.49 -1.35
C TRP A 181 -2.76 -22.24 -2.07
N ARG A 182 -3.14 -23.17 -2.93
CA ARG A 182 -2.24 -23.85 -3.87
C ARG A 182 -2.87 -23.80 -5.24
N ARG A 183 -2.12 -23.27 -6.20
CA ARG A 183 -2.44 -23.37 -7.62
C ARG A 183 -1.19 -23.87 -8.32
N ASP A 184 -1.33 -24.97 -9.04
CA ASP A 184 -0.24 -25.52 -9.84
C ASP A 184 -0.21 -24.78 -11.19
N GLY A 185 0.90 -24.09 -11.44
CA GLY A 185 1.13 -23.32 -12.68
C GLY A 185 0.41 -21.96 -12.72
N LEU A 186 1.15 -20.95 -13.16
CA LEU A 186 0.59 -19.65 -13.54
C LEU A 186 0.16 -19.69 -15.00
N LEU A 187 -1.04 -19.20 -15.31
CA LEU A 187 -1.43 -18.94 -16.69
C LEU A 187 -0.75 -17.66 -17.17
N ARG A 188 -0.60 -17.52 -18.49
CA ARG A 188 -0.16 -16.26 -19.11
C ARG A 188 -0.97 -15.05 -18.61
N THR A 189 -2.28 -15.22 -18.43
CA THR A 189 -3.22 -14.19 -17.96
C THR A 189 -3.08 -13.86 -16.47
N ASP A 190 -2.30 -14.63 -15.71
CA ASP A 190 -1.97 -14.28 -14.34
C ASP A 190 -0.89 -13.19 -14.30
N HIS A 191 -0.06 -13.02 -15.35
CA HIS A 191 0.91 -11.92 -15.43
C HIS A 191 0.24 -10.56 -15.66
N PRO A 192 0.94 -9.44 -15.42
CA PRO A 192 0.40 -8.12 -15.71
C PRO A 192 -0.15 -8.01 -17.13
N PHE A 193 -1.35 -7.46 -17.27
CA PHE A 193 -2.10 -7.49 -18.52
C PHE A 193 -1.34 -6.84 -19.69
N TRP A 194 -0.50 -5.85 -19.40
CA TRP A 194 0.34 -5.20 -20.40
C TRP A 194 1.46 -6.08 -20.98
N TRP A 195 1.69 -7.28 -20.45
CA TRP A 195 2.63 -8.25 -21.01
C TRP A 195 2.03 -9.12 -22.12
N TRP A 196 0.71 -9.21 -22.20
CA TRP A 196 0.07 -10.18 -23.09
C TRP A 196 -1.20 -9.69 -23.78
N HIS A 197 -1.84 -8.64 -23.26
CA HIS A 197 -3.06 -8.10 -23.84
C HIS A 197 -2.71 -7.20 -25.04
N PRO A 198 -3.14 -7.56 -26.27
CA PRO A 198 -2.67 -6.89 -27.49
C PRO A 198 -3.08 -5.42 -27.57
N LEU A 199 -4.21 -5.05 -26.94
CA LEU A 199 -4.70 -3.66 -26.91
C LEU A 199 -3.99 -2.76 -25.88
N PHE A 200 -3.20 -3.32 -24.96
CA PHE A 200 -2.64 -2.57 -23.84
C PHE A 200 -1.15 -2.86 -23.57
N PRO A 201 -0.28 -2.90 -24.59
CA PRO A 201 1.12 -3.27 -24.41
C PRO A 201 1.85 -2.35 -23.43
N ALA A 202 2.89 -2.87 -22.77
CA ALA A 202 3.83 -2.04 -22.04
C ALA A 202 4.34 -0.92 -22.96
N PHE A 203 4.39 0.32 -22.47
CA PHE A 203 5.06 1.39 -23.21
C PHE A 203 6.50 0.94 -23.49
N ARG A 204 6.89 0.92 -24.77
CA ARG A 204 8.27 0.72 -25.20
C ARG A 204 9.04 2.03 -25.03
#